data_AF-A0A429CVC6-F1
#
_entry.id   AF-A0A429CVC6-F1
#
_cell.length_a   1.000
_cell.length_b   1.000
_cell.length_c   1.000
_cell.angle_alpha   90.00
_cell.angle_beta   90.00
_cell.angle_gamma   90.00
#
_symmetry.space_group_name_H-M   'P 1'
#
loop_
_entity.id
_entity.type
_entity.pdbx_description
1 polymer ?
#
loop_
_entity_poly.entity_id
_entity_poly.type
_entity_poly.pdbx_seq_one_letter_code
_entity_poly.pdbx_strand_id
1 'polypeptide(L)'
;MSTSAYREAAYTPGVWAHQLDSTSPSVPLADIADEITALTRRTGVPMTAHVLTTGITAWQIVLVRDPSVAHGTPDPRDCERAARNLAATGRWQSRGQLARASALIAIGLREGYAPGNQLHTLAEFKTLHSRHLPVWVGGPAELISARLLPDSGVRTYREPGVLTFTDPENLPAFAAIAHDLGQHRFVVHDWLTGWTVAYSRTGQGAYLAGEA
;
A
#
# COMPACT_ATOMS: atom_id res chain seq x y z
N MET A 1 -10.60 -1.39 -18.49
CA MET A 1 -10.19 -0.34 -19.46
C MET A 1 -8.70 -0.08 -19.24
N SER A 2 -7.87 -0.28 -20.28
CA SER A 2 -6.41 -0.10 -20.19
C SER A 2 -6.08 1.39 -20.18
N THR A 3 -5.41 1.84 -19.14
CA THR A 3 -4.65 3.08 -19.18
C THR A 3 -3.37 2.74 -19.92
N SER A 4 -3.05 3.44 -21.01
CA SER A 4 -1.97 3.06 -21.94
C SER A 4 -0.60 2.85 -21.28
N ALA A 5 -0.41 3.38 -20.07
CA ALA A 5 0.81 3.32 -19.28
C ALA A 5 0.91 2.17 -18.27
N TYR A 6 -0.19 1.47 -17.94
CA TYR A 6 -0.19 0.40 -16.94
C TYR A 6 -0.99 -0.83 -17.41
N ARG A 7 -0.53 -2.01 -17.00
CA ARG A 7 -1.23 -3.28 -17.19
C ARG A 7 -1.43 -3.97 -15.85
N GLU A 8 -2.46 -4.79 -15.76
CA GLU A 8 -2.65 -5.69 -14.64
C GLU A 8 -1.48 -6.70 -14.59
N ALA A 9 -0.80 -6.75 -13.44
CA ALA A 9 0.35 -7.63 -13.24
C ALA A 9 -0.02 -8.85 -12.38
N ALA A 10 -0.83 -8.62 -11.34
CA ALA A 10 -1.38 -9.67 -10.50
C ALA A 10 -2.74 -9.22 -9.97
N TYR A 11 -3.68 -10.16 -9.82
CA TYR A 11 -5.01 -9.87 -9.30
C TYR A 11 -5.53 -11.04 -8.48
N THR A 12 -6.43 -10.76 -7.56
CA THR A 12 -7.05 -11.77 -6.70
C THR A 12 -8.49 -11.39 -6.39
N PRO A 13 -9.42 -12.36 -6.33
CA PRO A 13 -10.78 -12.07 -5.91
C PRO A 13 -10.80 -11.75 -4.41
N GLY A 14 -11.70 -10.86 -4.05
CA GLY A 14 -11.89 -10.34 -2.70
C GLY A 14 -10.97 -9.17 -2.37
N VAL A 15 -11.50 -8.26 -1.56
CA VAL A 15 -10.75 -7.17 -0.94
C VAL A 15 -10.61 -7.43 0.56
N TRP A 16 -9.41 -7.24 1.08
CA TRP A 16 -9.14 -7.24 2.52
C TRP A 16 -8.31 -6.01 2.86
N ALA A 17 -8.85 -5.16 3.74
CA ALA A 17 -8.15 -4.07 4.39
C ALA A 17 -8.64 -3.96 5.83
N HIS A 18 -7.73 -3.92 6.79
CA HIS A 18 -8.02 -3.93 8.22
C HIS A 18 -7.41 -2.70 8.89
N GLN A 19 -8.24 -1.94 9.60
CA GLN A 19 -7.83 -0.72 10.28
C GLN A 19 -7.42 -1.02 11.72
N LEU A 20 -6.28 -0.44 12.11
CA LEU A 20 -5.74 -0.46 13.45
C LEU A 20 -5.40 0.99 13.87
N ASP A 21 -5.95 1.44 14.98
CA ASP A 21 -5.64 2.75 15.54
C ASP A 21 -4.63 2.60 16.68
N SER A 22 -3.71 3.54 16.80
CA SER A 22 -2.74 3.56 17.89
C SER A 22 -3.44 3.76 19.24
N THR A 23 -3.04 3.01 20.27
CA THR A 23 -3.45 3.26 21.66
C THR A 23 -2.65 4.39 22.32
N SER A 24 -1.57 4.83 21.66
CA SER A 24 -0.76 6.01 22.04
C SER A 24 -1.12 7.21 21.15
N PRO A 25 -0.98 8.46 21.62
CA PRO A 25 -1.29 9.65 20.82
C PRO A 25 -0.48 9.76 19.53
N SER A 26 0.73 9.21 19.51
CA SER A 26 1.60 9.18 18.33
C SER A 26 2.59 8.03 18.42
N VAL A 27 2.93 7.45 17.26
CA VAL A 27 3.93 6.38 17.14
C VAL A 27 4.97 6.79 16.09
N PRO A 28 6.28 6.69 16.37
CA PRO A 28 7.32 6.93 15.37
C PRO A 28 7.20 5.99 14.17
N LEU A 29 7.37 6.50 12.96
CA LEU A 29 7.28 5.67 11.74
C LEU A 29 8.32 4.54 11.67
N ALA A 30 9.51 4.75 12.24
CA ALA A 30 10.56 3.73 12.30
C ALA A 30 10.10 2.49 13.09
N ASP A 31 9.53 2.70 14.28
CA ASP A 31 8.99 1.62 15.12
C ASP A 31 7.92 0.80 14.39
N ILE A 32 7.09 1.45 13.58
CA ILE A 32 6.02 0.78 12.83
C ILE A 32 6.62 -0.14 11.76
N ALA A 33 7.65 0.32 11.03
CA ALA A 33 8.33 -0.51 10.04
C ALA A 33 8.97 -1.76 10.69
N ASP A 34 9.59 -1.60 11.86
CA ASP A 34 10.15 -2.72 12.62
C ASP A 34 9.05 -3.67 13.11
N GLU A 35 7.91 -3.13 13.57
CA GLU A 35 6.78 -3.93 14.04
C GLU A 35 6.14 -4.75 12.91
N ILE A 36 5.97 -4.16 11.71
CA ILE A 36 5.46 -4.86 10.51
C ILE A 36 6.46 -5.92 10.03
N THR A 37 7.76 -5.65 10.10
CA THR A 37 8.82 -6.63 9.81
C THR A 37 8.74 -7.81 10.77
N ALA A 38 8.66 -7.53 12.08
CA ALA A 38 8.58 -8.56 13.12
C ALA A 38 7.27 -9.36 13.03
N LEU A 39 6.16 -8.73 12.68
CA LEU A 39 4.87 -9.38 12.43
C LEU A 39 4.97 -10.36 11.26
N THR A 40 5.57 -9.93 10.15
CA THR A 40 5.78 -10.76 8.96
C THR A 40 6.64 -11.97 9.30
N ARG A 41 7.76 -11.76 10.01
CA ARG A 41 8.65 -12.84 10.46
C ARG A 41 7.93 -13.86 11.33
N ARG A 42 7.17 -13.39 12.33
CA ARG A 42 6.49 -14.24 13.31
C ARG A 42 5.33 -15.03 12.71
N THR A 43 4.59 -14.43 11.78
CA THR A 43 3.36 -15.03 11.23
C THR A 43 3.60 -15.81 9.96
N GLY A 44 4.72 -15.57 9.27
CA GLY A 44 4.97 -16.10 7.93
C GLY A 44 4.06 -15.49 6.85
N VAL A 45 3.34 -14.41 7.16
CA VAL A 45 2.41 -13.77 6.22
C VAL A 45 3.04 -12.48 5.71
N PRO A 46 3.25 -12.30 4.39
CA PRO A 46 3.70 -11.03 3.82
C PRO A 46 2.71 -9.90 4.12
N MET A 47 3.19 -8.79 4.68
CA MET A 47 2.34 -7.66 5.10
C MET A 47 2.56 -6.44 4.21
N THR A 48 1.46 -5.79 3.82
CA THR A 48 1.49 -4.42 3.31
C THR A 48 0.70 -3.54 4.27
N ALA A 49 1.29 -2.42 4.68
CA ALA A 49 0.69 -1.45 5.58
C ALA A 49 0.69 -0.06 4.95
N HIS A 50 -0.44 0.63 5.04
CA HIS A 50 -0.57 2.05 4.73
C HIS A 50 -0.72 2.79 6.05
N VAL A 51 0.29 3.55 6.42
CA VAL A 51 0.40 4.17 7.74
C VAL A 51 0.07 5.65 7.61
N LEU A 52 -1.12 6.08 8.04
CA LEU A 52 -1.50 7.50 7.98
C LEU A 52 -0.64 8.31 8.95
N THR A 53 -0.07 9.40 8.44
CA THR A 53 1.02 10.11 9.14
C THR A 53 0.94 11.63 8.95
N THR A 54 1.53 12.38 9.88
CA THR A 54 1.87 13.80 9.71
C THR A 54 3.25 14.02 9.07
N GLY A 55 3.98 12.95 8.75
CA GLY A 55 5.34 12.95 8.20
C GLY A 55 6.43 12.53 9.19
N ILE A 56 6.14 12.50 10.49
CA ILE A 56 7.09 12.06 11.54
C ILE A 56 6.47 10.96 12.40
N THR A 57 5.20 11.13 12.73
CA THR A 57 4.45 10.21 13.58
C THR A 57 3.17 9.75 12.88
N ALA A 58 2.66 8.63 13.34
CA ALA A 58 1.41 8.04 12.86
C ALA A 58 0.48 7.69 14.02
N TRP A 59 -0.80 7.59 13.69
CA TRP A 59 -1.86 7.21 14.62
C TRP A 59 -2.74 6.07 14.09
N GLN A 60 -2.58 5.68 12.82
CA GLN A 60 -3.40 4.65 12.19
C GLN A 60 -2.58 3.84 11.18
N ILE A 61 -2.83 2.54 11.18
CA ILE A 61 -2.36 1.59 10.17
C ILE A 61 -3.58 0.99 9.47
N VAL A 62 -3.54 0.97 8.14
CA VAL A 62 -4.41 0.12 7.34
C VAL A 62 -3.56 -1.01 6.78
N LEU A 63 -3.73 -2.21 7.32
CA LEU A 63 -3.14 -3.41 6.72
C LEU A 63 -3.96 -3.80 5.51
N VAL A 64 -3.30 -4.11 4.40
CA VAL A 64 -3.98 -4.50 3.17
C VAL A 64 -3.39 -5.78 2.58
N ARG A 65 -4.20 -6.47 1.79
CA ARG A 65 -3.77 -7.62 1.01
C ARG A 65 -3.12 -7.13 -0.26
N ASP A 66 -1.94 -7.64 -0.60
CA ASP A 66 -1.20 -7.16 -1.76
C ASP A 66 -0.83 -8.32 -2.71
N PRO A 67 -1.47 -8.45 -3.90
CA PRO A 67 -1.14 -9.48 -4.85
C PRO A 67 0.20 -9.21 -5.56
N SER A 68 1.09 -10.19 -5.52
CA SER A 68 2.42 -10.14 -6.12
C SER A 68 2.64 -11.32 -7.08
N VAL A 69 3.27 -11.04 -8.23
CA VAL A 69 3.72 -12.10 -9.15
C VAL A 69 4.79 -12.97 -8.50
N ALA A 70 5.74 -12.35 -7.78
CA ALA A 70 6.88 -13.04 -7.21
C ALA A 70 6.56 -13.73 -5.87
N HIS A 71 5.68 -13.14 -5.06
CA HIS A 71 5.40 -13.61 -3.70
C HIS A 71 4.00 -14.20 -3.51
N GLY A 72 3.23 -14.31 -4.60
CA GLY A 72 1.83 -14.72 -4.54
C GLY A 72 0.96 -13.68 -3.83
N THR A 73 -0.17 -14.14 -3.30
CA THR A 73 -1.13 -13.30 -2.59
C THR A 73 -1.46 -13.93 -1.25
N PRO A 74 -1.30 -13.23 -0.12
CA PRO A 74 -1.60 -13.81 1.20
C PRO A 74 -3.11 -14.12 1.33
N ASP A 75 -3.47 -15.17 2.06
CA ASP A 75 -4.88 -15.53 2.31
C ASP A 75 -5.55 -14.52 3.26
N PRO A 76 -6.80 -14.08 3.01
CA PRO A 76 -7.47 -13.11 3.88
C PRO A 76 -7.60 -13.56 5.35
N ARG A 77 -7.74 -14.86 5.64
CA ARG A 77 -7.81 -15.38 7.01
C ARG A 77 -6.46 -15.30 7.71
N ASP A 78 -5.38 -15.48 6.96
CA ASP A 78 -4.02 -15.32 7.46
C ASP A 78 -3.71 -13.84 7.74
N CYS A 79 -4.14 -12.95 6.84
CA CYS A 79 -4.09 -11.51 7.06
C CYS A 79 -4.88 -11.09 8.32
N GLU A 80 -6.09 -11.60 8.52
CA GLU A 80 -6.90 -11.30 9.71
C GLU A 80 -6.26 -11.84 11.01
N ARG A 81 -5.62 -13.02 10.95
CA ARG A 81 -4.84 -13.54 12.08
C ARG A 81 -3.62 -12.66 12.37
N ALA A 82 -2.93 -12.18 11.34
CA ALA A 82 -1.81 -11.25 11.50
C ALA A 82 -2.25 -9.91 12.12
N ALA A 83 -3.38 -9.34 11.67
CA ALA A 83 -3.95 -8.12 12.25
C ALA A 83 -4.29 -8.29 13.74
N ARG A 84 -4.92 -9.42 14.12
CA ARG A 84 -5.18 -9.75 15.53
C ARG A 84 -3.91 -9.91 16.35
N ASN A 85 -2.88 -10.54 15.78
CA ASN A 85 -1.57 -10.67 16.43
C ASN A 85 -0.87 -9.32 16.63
N LEU A 86 -1.10 -8.35 15.74
CA LEU A 86 -0.60 -6.99 15.90
C LEU A 86 -1.37 -6.25 17.00
N ALA A 87 -2.70 -6.34 17.01
CA ALA A 87 -3.52 -5.74 18.07
C ALA A 87 -3.21 -6.33 19.47
N ALA A 88 -2.89 -7.62 19.54
CA ALA A 88 -2.55 -8.29 20.80
C ALA A 88 -1.28 -7.75 21.48
N THR A 89 -0.45 -6.96 20.80
CA THR A 89 0.72 -6.28 21.42
C THR A 89 0.29 -5.14 22.36
N GLY A 90 -0.97 -4.70 22.30
CA GLY A 90 -1.52 -3.60 23.10
C GLY A 90 -1.19 -2.21 22.58
N ARG A 91 -0.30 -2.07 21.59
CA ARG A 91 -0.01 -0.78 20.92
C ARG A 91 -1.09 -0.34 19.94
N TRP A 92 -1.90 -1.29 19.48
CA TRP A 92 -2.88 -1.08 18.42
C TRP A 92 -4.26 -1.59 18.84
N GLN A 93 -5.28 -0.77 18.65
CA GLN A 93 -6.68 -1.13 18.77
C GLN A 93 -7.22 -1.50 17.38
N SER A 94 -7.63 -2.76 17.21
CA SER A 94 -8.33 -3.18 16.00
C SER A 94 -9.67 -2.45 15.87
N ARG A 95 -9.93 -1.91 14.68
CA ARG A 95 -11.24 -1.37 14.26
C ARG A 95 -11.98 -2.29 13.30
N GLY A 96 -11.41 -3.45 13.00
CA GLY A 96 -11.95 -4.40 12.04
C GLY A 96 -11.63 -4.03 10.58
N GLN A 97 -12.35 -4.67 9.67
CA GLN A 97 -12.19 -4.40 8.24
C GLN A 97 -12.79 -3.04 7.87
N LEU A 98 -12.13 -2.33 6.94
CA LEU A 98 -12.67 -1.09 6.40
C LEU A 98 -14.02 -1.30 5.72
N ALA A 99 -14.89 -0.31 5.85
CA ALA A 99 -16.22 -0.34 5.25
C ALA A 99 -16.12 -0.40 3.71
N ARG A 100 -16.96 -1.24 3.11
CA ARG A 100 -17.02 -1.45 1.66
C ARG A 100 -17.76 -0.30 0.99
N ALA A 101 -17.03 0.75 0.60
CA ALA A 101 -17.67 1.97 0.08
C ALA A 101 -17.15 2.42 -1.29
N SER A 102 -15.87 2.19 -1.60
CA SER A 102 -15.22 2.71 -2.82
C SER A 102 -13.96 1.90 -3.15
N ALA A 103 -13.09 2.38 -4.05
CA ALA A 103 -11.75 1.84 -4.24
C ALA A 103 -10.72 2.55 -3.35
N LEU A 104 -9.80 1.80 -2.75
CA LEU A 104 -8.62 2.31 -2.05
C LEU A 104 -7.39 2.14 -2.95
N ILE A 105 -6.60 3.22 -3.06
CA ILE A 105 -5.40 3.27 -3.89
C ILE A 105 -4.28 3.90 -3.06
N ALA A 106 -3.12 3.23 -3.05
CA ALA A 106 -1.89 3.78 -2.51
C ALA A 106 -0.88 4.04 -3.64
N ILE A 107 -0.32 5.26 -3.68
CA ILE A 107 0.68 5.67 -4.67
C ILE A 107 1.92 6.13 -3.90
N GLY A 108 3.09 5.55 -4.22
CA GLY A 108 4.38 6.00 -3.70
C GLY A 108 4.74 7.37 -4.24
N LEU A 109 5.56 8.11 -3.49
CA LEU A 109 6.08 9.40 -3.95
C LEU A 109 7.52 9.29 -4.45
N ARG A 110 8.18 8.13 -4.31
CA ARG A 110 9.52 7.91 -4.86
C ARG A 110 9.42 7.35 -6.26
N GLU A 111 10.17 7.91 -7.21
CA GLU A 111 10.29 7.29 -8.53
C GLU A 111 10.92 5.89 -8.40
N GLY A 112 10.22 4.84 -8.84
CA GLY A 112 10.64 3.46 -8.62
C GLY A 112 10.95 3.12 -7.15
N TYR A 113 11.81 2.12 -6.93
CA TYR A 113 12.08 1.57 -5.59
C TYR A 113 13.48 1.91 -5.03
N ALA A 114 14.40 2.41 -5.85
CA ALA A 114 15.80 2.53 -5.44
C ALA A 114 15.99 3.66 -4.40
N PRO A 115 16.70 3.41 -3.29
CA PRO A 115 17.10 4.46 -2.36
C PRO A 115 17.91 5.54 -3.10
N GLY A 116 17.47 6.80 -3.02
CA GLY A 116 18.13 7.93 -3.69
C GLY A 116 17.46 8.42 -4.97
N ASN A 117 16.50 7.66 -5.53
CA ASN A 117 15.64 8.17 -6.59
C ASN A 117 14.84 9.39 -6.11
N GLN A 118 14.44 10.22 -7.08
CA GLN A 118 13.65 11.43 -6.84
C GLN A 118 12.44 11.10 -5.95
N LEU A 119 12.31 11.89 -4.89
CA LEU A 119 11.18 11.83 -3.97
C LEU A 119 10.32 13.06 -4.21
N HIS A 120 9.14 12.85 -4.79
CA HIS A 120 8.13 13.88 -4.93
C HIS A 120 7.51 14.24 -3.58
N THR A 121 6.90 15.41 -3.55
CA THR A 121 6.23 15.97 -2.39
C THR A 121 4.72 15.72 -2.45
N LEU A 122 4.08 15.78 -1.28
CA LEU A 122 2.61 15.76 -1.20
C LEU A 122 1.97 16.93 -1.99
N ALA A 123 2.64 18.08 -2.06
CA ALA A 123 2.15 19.24 -2.80
C ALA A 123 2.16 19.01 -4.32
N GLU A 124 3.17 18.34 -4.84
CA GLU A 124 3.23 17.93 -6.25
C GLU A 124 2.14 16.92 -6.58
N PHE A 125 1.94 15.89 -5.73
CA PHE A 125 0.81 14.98 -5.89
C PHE A 125 -0.54 15.71 -5.93
N LYS A 126 -0.79 16.63 -5.00
CA LYS A 126 -2.04 17.41 -4.96
C LYS A 126 -2.22 18.27 -6.22
N THR A 127 -1.13 18.83 -6.74
CA THR A 127 -1.13 19.63 -7.97
C THR A 127 -1.44 18.77 -9.20
N LEU A 128 -0.90 17.55 -9.27
CA LEU A 128 -1.25 16.60 -10.34
C LEU A 128 -2.70 16.14 -10.21
N HIS A 129 -3.11 15.76 -9.00
CA HIS A 129 -4.48 15.32 -8.72
C HIS A 129 -5.52 16.36 -9.16
N SER A 130 -5.33 17.64 -8.83
CA SER A 130 -6.29 18.70 -9.17
C SER A 130 -6.43 18.98 -10.66
N ARG A 131 -5.47 18.55 -11.50
CA ARG A 131 -5.58 18.61 -12.96
C ARG A 131 -6.54 17.57 -13.52
N HIS A 132 -6.74 16.47 -12.80
CA HIS A 132 -7.58 15.36 -13.25
C HIS A 132 -8.93 15.32 -12.55
N LEU A 133 -8.97 15.62 -11.24
CA LEU A 133 -10.14 15.41 -10.40
C LEU A 133 -10.39 16.62 -9.49
N PRO A 134 -11.66 17.05 -9.34
CA PRO A 134 -12.00 18.25 -8.58
C PRO A 134 -11.89 18.07 -7.06
N VAL A 135 -12.00 16.83 -6.56
CA VAL A 135 -12.02 16.52 -5.12
C VAL A 135 -11.08 15.36 -4.84
N TRP A 136 -10.22 15.52 -3.83
CA TRP A 136 -9.36 14.46 -3.30
C TRP A 136 -9.86 14.01 -1.94
N VAL A 137 -10.05 12.70 -1.77
CA VAL A 137 -10.41 12.07 -0.49
C VAL A 137 -9.27 11.15 -0.07
N GLY A 138 -8.39 11.63 0.79
CA GLY A 138 -7.19 10.89 1.17
C GLY A 138 -6.27 11.64 2.10
N GLY A 139 -5.08 11.07 2.32
CA GLY A 139 -4.06 11.65 3.18
C GLY A 139 -2.66 11.15 2.86
N PRO A 140 -1.62 11.82 3.37
CA PRO A 140 -0.26 11.29 3.35
C PRO A 140 -0.16 9.98 4.14
N ALA A 141 0.66 9.07 3.64
CA ALA A 141 0.92 7.78 4.26
C ALA A 141 2.40 7.41 4.17
N GLU A 142 2.90 6.61 5.10
CA GLU A 142 4.08 5.78 4.87
C GLU A 142 3.60 4.44 4.31
N LEU A 143 4.08 4.05 3.14
CA LEU A 143 3.77 2.77 2.51
C LEU A 143 4.84 1.77 2.91
N ILE A 144 4.45 0.72 3.61
CA ILE A 144 5.38 -0.30 4.10
C ILE A 144 5.00 -1.65 3.50
N SER A 145 5.98 -2.34 2.92
CA SER A 145 5.81 -3.68 2.35
C SER A 145 6.89 -4.60 2.90
N ALA A 146 6.50 -5.55 3.73
CA ALA A 146 7.37 -6.59 4.26
C ALA A 146 7.11 -7.92 3.52
N ARG A 147 8.18 -8.54 3.02
CA ARG A 147 8.15 -9.77 2.22
C ARG A 147 9.09 -10.81 2.81
N LEU A 148 8.64 -12.05 2.82
CA LEU A 148 9.50 -13.18 3.18
C LEU A 148 10.51 -13.47 2.07
N LEU A 149 11.74 -13.76 2.48
CA LEU A 149 12.81 -14.26 1.63
C LEU A 149 12.88 -15.80 1.73
N PRO A 150 13.47 -16.49 0.73
CA PRO A 150 13.59 -17.95 0.74
C PRO A 150 14.31 -18.54 1.96
N ASP A 151 15.21 -17.76 2.59
CA ASP A 151 15.98 -18.14 3.78
C ASP A 151 15.27 -17.82 5.10
N SER A 152 13.95 -17.56 5.06
CA SER A 152 13.15 -17.08 6.21
C SER A 152 13.52 -15.68 6.70
N GLY A 153 14.38 -14.95 5.98
CA GLY A 153 14.58 -13.53 6.15
C GLY A 153 13.32 -12.71 5.82
N VAL A 154 13.29 -11.46 6.26
CA VAL A 154 12.26 -10.50 5.87
C VAL A 154 12.93 -9.31 5.21
N ARG A 155 12.54 -9.01 3.97
CA ARG A 155 12.89 -7.76 3.29
C ARG A 155 11.75 -6.78 3.49
N THR A 156 12.07 -5.60 4.01
CA THR A 156 11.11 -4.54 4.24
C THR A 156 11.44 -3.34 3.39
N TYR A 157 10.47 -2.93 2.58
CA TYR A 157 10.50 -1.70 1.82
C TYR A 157 9.58 -0.68 2.50
N ARG A 158 10.01 0.59 2.53
CA ARG A 158 9.19 1.70 3.01
C ARG A 158 9.44 2.97 2.20
N GLU A 159 8.38 3.73 1.95
CA GLU A 159 8.46 5.03 1.30
C GLU A 159 7.33 5.97 1.73
N PRO A 160 7.54 7.30 1.64
CA PRO A 160 6.43 8.25 1.67
C PRO A 160 5.50 8.02 0.48
N GLY A 161 4.20 8.15 0.72
CA GLY A 161 3.16 7.92 -0.25
C GLY A 161 1.88 8.71 0.07
N VAL A 162 0.85 8.39 -0.69
CA VAL A 162 -0.51 8.90 -0.48
C VAL A 162 -1.49 7.75 -0.51
N LEU A 163 -2.47 7.82 0.38
CA LEU A 163 -3.60 6.90 0.43
C LEU A 163 -4.86 7.64 -0.01
N THR A 164 -5.58 7.10 -0.98
CA THR A 164 -6.76 7.75 -1.57
C THR A 164 -7.93 6.79 -1.65
N PHE A 165 -9.13 7.29 -1.33
CA PHE A 165 -10.39 6.64 -1.63
C PHE A 165 -11.01 7.32 -2.85
N THR A 166 -11.51 6.53 -3.79
CA THR A 166 -12.07 7.05 -5.04
C THR A 166 -13.04 6.08 -5.68
N ASP A 167 -13.87 6.57 -6.59
CA ASP A 167 -14.69 5.71 -7.45
C ASP A 167 -13.82 5.02 -8.51
N PRO A 168 -14.09 3.75 -8.86
CA PRO A 168 -13.29 3.00 -9.84
C PRO A 168 -13.22 3.64 -11.23
N GLU A 169 -14.20 4.48 -11.60
CA GLU A 169 -14.17 5.24 -12.85
C GLU A 169 -13.01 6.25 -12.92
N ASN A 170 -12.45 6.65 -11.79
CA ASN A 170 -11.32 7.56 -11.69
C ASN A 170 -9.95 6.86 -11.79
N LEU A 171 -9.92 5.52 -11.86
CA LEU A 171 -8.66 4.77 -12.00
C LEU A 171 -7.76 5.25 -13.14
N PRO A 172 -8.29 5.70 -14.30
CA PRO A 172 -7.47 6.30 -15.34
C PRO A 172 -6.69 7.54 -14.91
N ALA A 173 -7.30 8.41 -14.09
CA ALA A 173 -6.62 9.57 -13.54
C ALA A 173 -5.48 9.16 -12.60
N PHE A 174 -5.72 8.20 -11.69
CA PHE A 174 -4.68 7.73 -10.76
C PHE A 174 -3.53 7.01 -11.47
N ALA A 175 -3.81 6.28 -12.55
CA ALA A 175 -2.76 5.69 -13.38
C ALA A 175 -1.92 6.76 -14.09
N ALA A 176 -2.53 7.85 -14.57
CA ALA A 176 -1.79 8.98 -15.15
C ALA A 176 -0.92 9.68 -14.10
N ILE A 177 -1.46 9.95 -12.91
CA ILE A 177 -0.70 10.54 -11.79
C ILE A 177 0.47 9.62 -11.38
N ALA A 178 0.23 8.31 -11.26
CA ALA A 178 1.29 7.35 -10.96
C ALA A 178 2.38 7.33 -12.05
N HIS A 179 2.01 7.48 -13.33
CA HIS A 179 2.96 7.57 -14.43
C HIS A 179 3.84 8.82 -14.32
N ASP A 180 3.23 9.97 -14.05
CA ASP A 180 3.92 11.26 -13.91
C ASP A 180 4.86 11.29 -12.70
N LEU A 181 4.53 10.54 -11.65
CA LEU A 181 5.36 10.32 -10.47
C LEU A 181 6.37 9.17 -10.62
N GLY A 182 6.56 8.64 -11.83
CA GLY A 182 7.54 7.60 -12.11
C GLY A 182 7.30 6.26 -11.40
N GLN A 183 6.05 5.96 -11.01
CA GLN A 183 5.74 4.76 -10.24
C GLN A 183 5.86 3.50 -11.10
N HIS A 184 6.56 2.48 -10.60
CA HIS A 184 6.64 1.20 -11.30
C HIS A 184 5.37 0.36 -11.13
N ARG A 185 4.68 0.53 -9.99
CA ARG A 185 3.54 -0.27 -9.59
C ARG A 185 2.69 0.46 -8.57
N PHE A 186 1.39 0.21 -8.62
CA PHE A 186 0.45 0.57 -7.55
C PHE A 186 -0.61 -0.53 -7.41
N VAL A 187 -1.32 -0.54 -6.29
CA VAL A 187 -2.32 -1.56 -5.96
C VAL A 187 -3.66 -0.87 -5.73
N VAL A 188 -4.71 -1.48 -6.28
CA VAL A 188 -6.09 -1.04 -6.15
C VAL A 188 -6.87 -2.10 -5.40
N HIS A 189 -7.53 -1.68 -4.32
CA HIS A 189 -8.47 -2.48 -3.55
C HIS A 189 -9.88 -1.97 -3.86
N ASP A 190 -10.58 -2.65 -4.78
CA ASP A 190 -11.87 -2.18 -5.28
C ASP A 190 -13.02 -3.02 -4.70
N TRP A 191 -13.72 -2.43 -3.72
CA TRP A 191 -14.86 -3.10 -3.09
C TRP A 191 -16.10 -3.18 -3.97
N LEU A 192 -16.22 -2.34 -5.01
CA LEU A 192 -17.37 -2.34 -5.92
C LEU A 192 -17.27 -3.48 -6.93
N THR A 193 -16.07 -3.77 -7.42
CA THR A 193 -15.83 -4.94 -8.28
C THR A 193 -15.50 -6.20 -7.47
N GLY A 194 -15.07 -6.05 -6.22
CA GLY A 194 -14.68 -7.16 -5.35
C GLY A 194 -13.30 -7.73 -5.68
N TRP A 195 -12.42 -6.94 -6.29
CA TRP A 195 -11.08 -7.38 -6.71
C TRP A 195 -9.98 -6.54 -6.05
N THR A 196 -8.86 -7.19 -5.77
CA THR A 196 -7.59 -6.51 -5.50
C THR A 196 -6.65 -6.71 -6.67
N VAL A 197 -6.14 -5.62 -7.24
CA VAL A 197 -5.35 -5.64 -8.49
C VAL A 197 -4.06 -4.85 -8.30
N ALA A 198 -2.93 -5.48 -8.58
CA ALA A 198 -1.64 -4.82 -8.70
C ALA A 198 -1.38 -4.48 -10.17
N TYR A 199 -1.18 -3.19 -10.46
CA TYR A 199 -0.83 -2.67 -11.77
C TYR A 199 0.68 -2.47 -11.88
N SER A 200 1.26 -2.75 -13.05
CA SER A 200 2.66 -2.47 -13.38
C SER A 200 2.77 -1.58 -14.61
N ARG A 201 3.76 -0.68 -14.63
CA ARG A 201 4.02 0.20 -15.78
C ARG A 201 4.32 -0.62 -17.04
N THR A 202 3.81 -0.20 -18.19
CA THR A 202 4.10 -0.79 -19.50
C THR A 202 5.43 -0.27 -20.05
N GLY A 203 6.26 -1.12 -20.67
CA GLY A 203 7.38 -0.66 -21.51
C GLY A 203 8.73 -0.38 -20.83
N GLN A 204 8.84 -0.52 -19.51
CA GLN A 204 10.13 -0.73 -18.82
C GLN A 204 10.04 -2.03 -18.03
N GLY A 205 11.16 -2.76 -17.98
CA GLY A 205 11.26 -4.17 -17.59
C GLY A 205 10.23 -4.60 -16.55
N ALA A 206 9.50 -5.68 -16.87
CA ALA A 206 8.75 -6.43 -15.88
C ALA A 206 9.74 -6.76 -14.75
N TYR A 207 9.72 -5.98 -13.68
CA TYR A 207 10.63 -6.16 -12.57
C TYR A 207 10.19 -7.45 -11.88
N LEU A 208 10.83 -8.54 -12.25
CA LEU A 208 10.89 -9.76 -11.45
C LEU A 208 11.57 -9.34 -10.15
N ALA A 209 10.83 -9.38 -9.06
CA ALA A 209 11.34 -9.05 -7.74
C ALA A 209 12.58 -9.91 -7.46
N GLY A 210 13.76 -9.29 -7.48
CA GLY A 210 15.03 -10.00 -7.36
C GLY A 210 16.19 -9.11 -6.92
N GLU A 211 16.28 -7.87 -7.38
CA GLU A 211 17.49 -7.06 -7.14
C GLU A 211 17.17 -5.72 -6.48
N ALA A 212 17.37 -5.72 -5.16
CA ALA A 212 17.83 -4.62 -4.31
C ALA A 212 18.05 -5.21 -2.91
#